data_AF-A0A7V9AL36-F1
#
_entry.id   AF-A0A7V9AL36-F1
#
_cell.length_a   1.000
_cell.length_b   1.000
_cell.length_c   1.000
_cell.angle_alpha   90.00
_cell.angle_beta   90.00
_cell.angle_gamma   90.00
#
_symmetry.space_group_name_H-M   'P 1'
#
loop_
_entity.id
_entity.type
_entity.pdbx_description
1 polymer ?
#
loop_
_entity_poly.entity_id
_entity_poly.type
_entity_poly.pdbx_seq_one_letter_code
_entity_poly.pdbx_strand_id
1 'polypeptide(L)'
;RILDQLDTLGIADETMVIFTSDHGEWLGKYGRYGKGHPADDAVSRVPLIVRAPGTECQVSTVETIVEAIDVLPTILEYAAIQIPPTLQGRSLMPLIRPEGSGDPGRPESALTEHHGWKTLRSERFRYLVEDSGREYLFDLESDPDEMVDVSGRPEHASALAAQRHALLGRLIARERPRPRTWTY
;
A
#
# COMPACT_ATOMS: atom_id res chain seq x y z
N ARG A 1 -12.43 -20.19 15.38
CA ARG A 1 -12.66 -19.63 16.73
C ARG A 1 -13.32 -18.26 16.67
N ILE A 2 -12.67 -17.20 16.14
CA ILE A 2 -13.32 -15.87 16.05
C ILE A 2 -14.48 -15.88 15.05
N LEU A 3 -14.25 -16.40 13.83
CA LEU A 3 -15.29 -16.47 12.80
C LEU A 3 -16.48 -17.34 13.23
N ASP A 4 -16.22 -18.55 13.75
CA ASP A 4 -17.27 -19.44 14.27
C ASP A 4 -18.10 -18.78 15.39
N GLN A 5 -17.50 -17.87 16.17
CA GLN A 5 -18.21 -17.15 17.21
C GLN A 5 -19.14 -16.08 16.62
N LEU A 6 -18.76 -15.43 15.52
CA LEU A 6 -19.65 -14.52 14.79
C LEU A 6 -20.88 -15.29 14.26
N ASP A 7 -20.66 -16.49 13.73
CA ASP A 7 -21.73 -17.36 13.24
C ASP A 7 -22.64 -17.83 14.39
N THR A 8 -22.05 -18.24 15.51
CA THR A 8 -22.78 -18.66 16.72
C THR A 8 -23.65 -17.54 17.31
N LEU A 9 -23.16 -16.29 17.24
CA LEU A 9 -23.90 -15.11 17.70
C LEU A 9 -24.92 -14.61 16.67
N GLY A 10 -24.93 -15.15 15.45
CA GLY A 10 -25.83 -14.73 14.39
C GLY A 10 -25.54 -13.33 13.82
N ILE A 11 -24.32 -12.83 13.98
CA ILE A 11 -23.91 -11.47 13.54
C ILE A 11 -22.94 -11.50 12.35
N ALA A 12 -22.64 -12.69 11.82
CA ALA A 12 -21.66 -12.86 10.76
C ALA A 12 -22.03 -12.09 9.47
N ASP A 13 -23.32 -12.05 9.12
CA ASP A 13 -23.84 -11.37 7.93
C ASP A 13 -23.99 -9.85 8.12
N GLU A 14 -23.62 -9.32 9.29
CA GLU A 14 -23.60 -7.89 9.61
C GLU A 14 -22.19 -7.42 10.03
N THR A 15 -21.19 -8.30 9.96
CA THR A 15 -19.83 -8.02 10.44
C THR A 15 -18.83 -8.04 9.30
N MET A 16 -18.17 -6.90 9.06
CA MET A 16 -16.95 -6.88 8.26
C MET A 16 -15.75 -7.34 9.07
N VAL A 17 -14.97 -8.27 8.53
CA VAL A 17 -13.71 -8.74 9.09
C VAL A 17 -12.56 -8.35 8.17
N ILE A 18 -11.58 -7.63 8.71
CA ILE A 18 -10.33 -7.29 8.03
C ILE A 18 -9.18 -7.96 8.79
N PHE A 19 -8.45 -8.83 8.11
CA PHE A 19 -7.23 -9.44 8.63
C PHE A 19 -6.03 -8.83 7.91
N THR A 20 -5.08 -8.28 8.68
CA THR A 20 -3.86 -7.69 8.14
C THR A 20 -2.72 -7.73 9.17
N SER A 21 -1.55 -7.24 8.76
CA SER A 21 -0.37 -7.03 9.63
C SER A 21 0.12 -5.59 9.51
N ASP A 22 0.79 -5.07 10.53
CA ASP A 22 1.42 -3.75 10.47
C ASP A 22 2.73 -3.78 9.67
N HIS A 23 3.43 -4.92 9.67
CA HIS A 23 4.58 -5.23 8.83
C HIS A 23 4.81 -6.74 8.70
N GLY A 24 5.73 -7.11 7.81
CA GLY A 24 6.33 -8.45 7.72
C GLY A 24 7.67 -8.55 8.44
N GLU A 25 8.48 -9.54 8.12
CA GLU A 25 9.70 -9.90 8.85
C GLU A 25 10.69 -10.58 7.90
N TRP A 26 11.98 -10.24 8.01
CA TRP A 26 13.00 -10.82 7.13
C TRP A 26 13.21 -12.32 7.33
N LEU A 27 13.07 -12.84 8.56
CA LEU A 27 13.24 -14.27 8.87
C LEU A 27 14.50 -14.92 8.26
N GLY A 28 15.62 -14.18 8.22
CA GLY A 28 16.88 -14.64 7.64
C GLY A 28 17.12 -14.19 6.19
N LYS A 29 16.15 -13.53 5.53
CA LYS A 29 16.37 -12.87 4.24
C LYS A 29 17.49 -11.84 4.36
N TYR A 30 18.41 -11.83 3.38
CA TYR A 30 19.67 -11.07 3.42
C TYR A 30 20.57 -11.34 4.63
N GLY A 31 20.37 -12.47 5.34
CA GLY A 31 21.04 -12.75 6.61
C GLY A 31 20.57 -11.85 7.77
N ARG A 32 19.37 -11.26 7.66
CA ARG A 32 18.81 -10.32 8.64
C ARG A 32 17.57 -10.89 9.33
N TYR A 33 17.33 -10.40 10.55
CA TYR A 33 16.10 -10.58 11.31
C TYR A 33 15.56 -9.20 11.71
N GLY A 34 14.27 -9.12 11.99
CA GLY A 34 13.52 -7.90 12.24
C GLY A 34 12.93 -7.27 10.99
N LYS A 35 12.78 -5.96 11.10
CA LYS A 35 12.30 -5.05 10.07
C LYS A 35 13.18 -3.80 10.05
N GLY A 36 13.20 -3.09 8.94
CA GLY A 36 13.94 -1.83 8.86
C GLY A 36 14.21 -1.46 7.42
N HIS A 37 15.28 -0.70 7.19
CA HIS A 37 15.70 -0.29 5.86
C HIS A 37 16.12 -1.50 4.98
N PRO A 38 15.66 -1.61 3.72
CA PRO A 38 14.82 -0.67 2.95
C PRO A 38 13.32 -1.00 2.95
N ALA A 39 12.86 -1.81 3.91
CA ALA A 39 11.52 -2.38 4.02
C ALA A 39 11.06 -3.04 2.72
N ASP A 40 11.87 -3.96 2.22
CA ASP A 40 11.62 -4.80 1.04
C ASP A 40 10.30 -5.60 1.16
N ASP A 41 9.93 -6.38 0.15
CA ASP A 41 8.61 -7.05 0.15
C ASP A 41 8.42 -7.99 1.36
N ALA A 42 9.48 -8.58 1.91
CA ALA A 42 9.40 -9.39 3.13
C ALA A 42 8.91 -8.59 4.35
N VAL A 43 9.12 -7.26 4.37
CA VAL A 43 8.72 -6.37 5.47
C VAL A 43 7.51 -5.51 5.09
N SER A 44 7.40 -5.01 3.86
CA SER A 44 6.32 -4.08 3.47
C SER A 44 5.08 -4.75 2.90
N ARG A 45 5.19 -5.95 2.33
CA ARG A 45 4.05 -6.64 1.70
C ARG A 45 3.33 -7.52 2.73
N VAL A 46 2.33 -6.93 3.37
CA VAL A 46 1.54 -7.59 4.43
C VAL A 46 0.31 -8.30 3.86
N PRO A 47 -0.21 -9.33 4.55
CA PRO A 47 -1.52 -9.88 4.21
C PRO A 47 -2.60 -8.80 4.35
N LEU A 48 -3.59 -8.82 3.46
CA LEU A 48 -4.82 -8.05 3.59
C LEU A 48 -5.97 -8.88 3.05
N ILE A 49 -6.80 -9.39 3.96
CA ILE A 49 -7.97 -10.20 3.63
C ILE A 49 -9.19 -9.48 4.19
N VAL A 50 -10.18 -9.26 3.33
CA VAL A 50 -11.44 -8.59 3.68
C VAL A 50 -12.59 -9.55 3.43
N ARG A 51 -13.36 -9.85 4.48
CA ARG A 51 -14.68 -10.49 4.40
C ARG A 51 -15.70 -9.43 4.80
N ALA A 52 -16.49 -8.94 3.86
CA ALA A 52 -17.53 -7.98 4.13
C ALA A 52 -18.87 -8.49 3.55
N PRO A 53 -19.92 -8.64 4.38
CA PRO A 53 -21.25 -8.99 3.87
C PRO A 53 -21.73 -8.02 2.80
N GLY A 54 -22.36 -8.54 1.75
CA GLY A 54 -22.81 -7.74 0.61
C GLY A 54 -21.69 -7.31 -0.35
N THR A 55 -20.46 -7.77 -0.13
CA THR A 55 -19.35 -7.64 -1.09
C THR A 55 -18.95 -8.99 -1.67
N GLU A 56 -19.88 -9.95 -1.75
CA GLU A 56 -19.66 -11.27 -2.36
C GLU A 56 -19.43 -11.12 -3.86
N CYS A 57 -18.23 -10.69 -4.22
CA CYS A 57 -17.78 -10.52 -5.59
C CYS A 57 -17.27 -11.85 -6.16
N GLN A 58 -17.30 -12.01 -7.48
CA GLN A 58 -16.68 -13.16 -8.15
C GLN A 58 -15.15 -13.17 -8.02
N VAL A 59 -14.55 -12.04 -7.65
CA VAL A 59 -13.10 -11.85 -7.53
C VAL A 59 -12.64 -12.29 -6.14
N SER A 60 -11.91 -13.40 -6.08
CA SER A 60 -11.28 -13.90 -4.84
C SER A 60 -9.93 -13.25 -4.53
N THR A 61 -9.33 -12.52 -5.48
CA THR A 61 -7.99 -11.92 -5.35
C THR A 61 -7.86 -10.65 -6.18
N VAL A 62 -7.36 -9.58 -5.57
CA VAL A 62 -7.09 -8.28 -6.21
C VAL A 62 -5.58 -8.08 -6.29
N GLU A 63 -5.05 -7.89 -7.50
CA GLU A 63 -3.60 -7.69 -7.73
C GLU A 63 -3.17 -6.22 -7.68
N THR A 64 -4.12 -5.29 -7.63
CA THR A 64 -3.85 -3.86 -7.55
C THR A 64 -3.03 -3.51 -6.31
N ILE A 65 -2.02 -2.65 -6.47
CA ILE A 65 -1.22 -2.14 -5.35
C ILE A 65 -2.11 -1.27 -4.45
N VAL A 66 -2.10 -1.60 -3.16
CA VAL A 66 -2.83 -0.92 -2.09
C VAL A 66 -1.89 -0.60 -0.94
N GLU A 67 -2.30 0.29 -0.06
CA GLU A 67 -1.52 0.74 1.10
C GLU A 67 -2.30 0.51 2.39
N ALA A 68 -1.61 0.31 3.52
CA ALA A 68 -2.27 0.14 4.82
C ALA A 68 -3.18 1.33 5.19
N ILE A 69 -2.88 2.54 4.69
CA ILE A 69 -3.68 3.75 4.89
C ILE A 69 -5.07 3.69 4.23
N ASP A 70 -5.29 2.73 3.32
CA ASP A 70 -6.56 2.51 2.63
C ASP A 70 -7.59 1.79 3.50
N VAL A 71 -7.16 1.13 4.59
CA VAL A 71 -8.04 0.37 5.49
C VAL A 71 -9.07 1.28 6.15
N LEU A 72 -8.65 2.43 6.69
CA LEU A 72 -9.54 3.36 7.36
C LEU A 72 -10.65 3.91 6.45
N PRO A 73 -10.38 4.51 5.28
CA PRO A 73 -11.43 4.99 4.39
C PRO A 73 -12.34 3.86 3.89
N THR A 74 -11.83 2.63 3.76
CA THR A 74 -12.65 1.45 3.44
C THR A 74 -13.68 1.15 4.54
N ILE A 75 -13.24 1.15 5.80
CA ILE A 75 -14.13 0.95 6.95
C ILE A 75 -15.22 2.03 7.01
N LEU A 76 -14.82 3.29 6.81
CA LEU A 76 -15.75 4.40 6.84
C LEU A 76 -16.79 4.29 5.71
N GLU A 77 -16.36 4.00 4.48
CA GLU A 77 -17.29 3.81 3.37
C GLU A 77 -18.24 2.64 3.60
N TYR A 78 -17.72 1.50 4.07
CA TYR A 78 -18.55 0.33 4.36
C TYR A 78 -19.62 0.63 5.40
N ALA A 79 -19.27 1.39 6.44
CA ALA A 79 -20.18 1.81 7.51
C ALA A 79 -21.09 3.00 7.11
N ALA A 80 -21.06 3.45 5.85
CA ALA A 80 -21.77 4.64 5.37
C ALA A 80 -21.43 5.92 6.16
N ILE A 81 -20.20 6.02 6.66
CA ILE A 81 -19.67 7.19 7.36
C ILE A 81 -18.89 8.06 6.35
N GLN A 82 -19.10 9.38 6.40
CA GLN A 82 -18.40 10.32 5.54
C GLN A 82 -16.88 10.22 5.72
N ILE A 83 -16.15 10.00 4.62
CA ILE A 83 -14.69 9.97 4.59
C ILE A 83 -14.15 11.39 4.74
N PRO A 84 -13.32 11.69 5.76
CA PRO A 84 -12.70 13.00 5.89
C PRO A 84 -11.76 13.29 4.70
N PRO A 85 -11.82 14.49 4.09
CA PRO A 85 -10.97 14.85 2.95
C PRO A 85 -9.48 14.95 3.29
N THR A 86 -9.14 14.89 4.59
CA THR A 86 -7.77 14.88 5.11
C THR A 86 -7.14 13.49 5.09
N LEU A 87 -7.91 12.42 4.87
CA LEU A 87 -7.33 11.08 4.73
C LEU A 87 -6.61 10.98 3.38
N GLN A 88 -5.42 10.39 3.43
CA GLN A 88 -4.55 10.22 2.25
C GLN A 88 -4.84 8.89 1.52
N GLY A 89 -5.34 7.89 2.25
CA GLY A 89 -5.75 6.62 1.68
C GLY A 89 -7.03 6.74 0.86
N ARG A 90 -7.27 5.73 0.04
CA ARG A 90 -8.47 5.59 -0.80
C ARG A 90 -9.19 4.31 -0.41
N SER A 91 -10.51 4.39 -0.35
CA SER A 91 -11.33 3.21 -0.07
C SER A 91 -11.06 2.08 -1.07
N LEU A 92 -11.09 0.84 -0.59
CA LEU A 92 -10.95 -0.38 -1.37
C LEU A 92 -12.30 -0.92 -1.85
N MET A 93 -13.42 -0.34 -1.41
CA MET A 93 -14.76 -0.78 -1.80
C MET A 93 -14.96 -0.87 -3.32
N PRO A 94 -14.44 0.08 -4.15
CA PRO A 94 -14.53 -0.03 -5.62
C PRO A 94 -13.77 -1.23 -6.22
N LEU A 95 -12.81 -1.81 -5.48
CA LEU A 95 -12.03 -2.98 -5.90
C LEU A 95 -12.68 -4.30 -5.46
N ILE A 96 -13.48 -4.31 -4.39
CA ILE A 96 -14.00 -5.54 -3.77
C ILE A 96 -15.51 -5.74 -3.91
N ARG A 97 -16.28 -4.72 -4.32
CA ARG A 97 -17.72 -4.86 -4.59
C ARG A 97 -17.98 -5.50 -5.98
N PRO A 98 -19.05 -6.32 -6.13
CA PRO A 98 -19.47 -6.89 -7.42
C PRO A 98 -19.64 -5.88 -8.55
N GLU A 99 -20.24 -4.74 -8.24
CA GLU A 99 -20.51 -3.63 -9.14
C GLU A 99 -19.36 -2.61 -9.19
N GLY A 100 -18.22 -2.94 -8.58
CA GLY A 100 -17.04 -2.09 -8.56
C GLY A 100 -16.50 -1.81 -9.96
N SER A 101 -16.26 -0.54 -10.28
CA SER A 101 -15.66 -0.12 -11.55
C SER A 101 -14.13 -0.22 -11.57
N GLY A 102 -13.52 -0.82 -10.55
CA GLY A 102 -12.12 -0.59 -10.21
C GLY A 102 -11.90 0.81 -9.60
N ASP A 103 -10.64 1.23 -9.49
CA ASP A 103 -10.24 2.54 -8.95
C ASP A 103 -9.34 3.31 -9.93
N PRO A 104 -9.91 3.87 -11.03
CA PRO A 104 -9.15 4.65 -11.99
C PRO A 104 -8.51 5.88 -11.31
N GLY A 105 -7.19 5.98 -11.39
CA GLY A 105 -6.40 7.03 -10.73
C GLY A 105 -5.88 6.66 -9.33
N ARG A 106 -6.05 5.41 -8.89
CA ARG A 106 -5.24 4.85 -7.80
C ARG A 106 -3.76 4.89 -8.19
N PRO A 107 -2.85 5.28 -7.27
CA PRO A 107 -1.42 5.20 -7.55
C PRO A 107 -0.99 3.77 -7.88
N GLU A 108 -0.22 3.59 -8.95
CA GLU A 108 0.38 2.31 -9.35
C GLU A 108 1.61 1.94 -8.49
N SER A 109 1.69 2.50 -7.28
CA SER A 109 2.81 2.32 -6.37
C SER A 109 2.40 2.46 -4.91
N ALA A 110 3.13 1.79 -4.03
CA ALA A 110 3.04 1.93 -2.58
C ALA A 110 4.26 2.69 -2.05
N LEU A 111 4.03 3.65 -1.16
CA LEU A 111 5.05 4.46 -0.52
C LEU A 111 5.20 4.01 0.94
N THR A 112 6.40 3.55 1.29
CA THR A 112 6.80 3.31 2.68
C THR A 112 7.84 4.34 3.11
N GLU A 113 7.68 4.86 4.31
CA GLU A 113 8.49 5.96 4.83
C GLU A 113 9.04 5.63 6.21
N HIS A 114 10.27 6.05 6.45
CA HIS A 114 10.88 6.06 7.76
C HIS A 114 11.79 7.28 7.89
N HIS A 115 12.24 7.58 9.10
CA HIS A 115 13.30 8.58 9.26
C HIS A 115 14.55 8.15 8.46
N GLY A 116 15.06 9.08 7.65
CA GLY A 116 16.28 8.92 6.85
C GLY A 116 16.11 8.26 5.48
N TRP A 117 14.94 7.71 5.13
CA TRP A 117 14.72 7.10 3.81
C TRP A 117 13.24 6.98 3.42
N LYS A 118 13.00 6.87 2.12
CA LYS A 118 11.67 6.63 1.53
C LYS A 118 11.80 5.60 0.42
N THR A 119 10.85 4.69 0.33
CA THR A 119 10.79 3.69 -0.75
C THR A 119 9.45 3.75 -1.47
N LEU A 120 9.51 3.62 -2.78
CA LEU A 120 8.37 3.50 -3.67
C LEU A 120 8.41 2.13 -4.35
N ARG A 121 7.37 1.32 -4.15
CA ARG A 121 7.21 0.00 -4.75
C ARG A 121 6.14 0.10 -5.83
N SER A 122 6.52 -0.03 -7.10
CA SER A 122 5.63 -0.22 -8.27
C SER A 122 5.69 -1.66 -8.76
N GLU A 123 4.82 -2.06 -9.71
CA GLU A 123 4.76 -3.44 -10.23
C GLU A 123 6.12 -4.06 -10.53
N ARG A 124 6.96 -3.31 -11.28
CA ARG A 124 8.27 -3.76 -11.73
C ARG A 124 9.43 -3.24 -10.90
N PHE A 125 9.32 -2.08 -10.27
CA PHE A 125 10.47 -1.44 -9.63
C PHE A 125 10.24 -1.15 -8.16
N ARG A 126 11.29 -1.35 -7.37
CA ARG A 126 11.47 -0.68 -6.08
C ARG A 126 12.51 0.42 -6.20
N TYR A 127 12.11 1.64 -5.89
CA TYR A 127 12.99 2.80 -5.84
C TYR A 127 13.13 3.28 -4.39
N LEU A 128 14.34 3.58 -3.98
CA LEU A 128 14.68 3.98 -2.62
C LEU A 128 15.57 5.21 -2.67
N VAL A 129 15.31 6.17 -1.78
CA VAL A 129 16.17 7.33 -1.58
C VAL A 129 16.44 7.54 -0.09
N GLU A 130 17.70 7.79 0.23
CA GLU A 130 18.17 8.15 1.57
C GLU A 130 18.27 9.68 1.72
N ASP A 131 18.29 10.17 2.97
CA ASP A 131 18.50 11.59 3.27
C ASP A 131 19.86 12.15 2.81
N SER A 132 20.85 11.27 2.62
CA SER A 132 22.14 11.55 1.99
C SER A 132 22.04 11.95 0.51
N GLY A 133 20.88 11.72 -0.11
CA GLY A 133 20.65 11.86 -1.55
C GLY A 133 21.07 10.62 -2.35
N ARG A 134 21.54 9.55 -1.68
CA ARG A 134 21.82 8.28 -2.34
C ARG A 134 20.52 7.60 -2.77
N GLU A 135 20.52 7.11 -3.99
CA GLU A 135 19.38 6.44 -4.61
C GLU A 135 19.74 4.99 -4.93
N TYR A 136 18.72 4.13 -4.89
CA TYR A 136 18.81 2.74 -5.31
C TYR A 136 17.59 2.42 -6.17
N LEU A 137 17.79 1.51 -7.12
CA LEU A 137 16.71 1.01 -7.98
C LEU A 137 16.89 -0.50 -8.11
N PHE A 138 15.83 -1.24 -7.84
CA PHE A 138 15.77 -2.69 -8.02
C PHE A 138 14.71 -3.01 -9.08
N ASP A 139 15.09 -3.79 -10.10
CA ASP A 139 14.18 -4.28 -11.14
C ASP A 139 13.65 -5.66 -10.75
N LEU A 140 12.44 -5.68 -10.18
CA LEU A 140 11.76 -6.85 -9.62
C LEU A 140 11.36 -7.87 -10.68
N GLU A 141 11.32 -7.50 -11.96
CA GLU A 141 11.08 -8.45 -13.05
C GLU A 141 12.31 -9.34 -13.27
N SER A 142 13.50 -8.75 -13.21
CA SER A 142 14.77 -9.46 -13.41
C SER A 142 15.39 -10.01 -12.11
N ASP A 143 15.09 -9.35 -10.99
CA ASP A 143 15.64 -9.64 -9.67
C ASP A 143 14.55 -9.47 -8.59
N PRO A 144 13.64 -10.45 -8.47
CA PRO A 144 12.57 -10.42 -7.46
C PRO A 144 13.07 -10.40 -6.01
N ASP A 145 14.32 -10.81 -5.79
CA ASP A 145 14.97 -10.86 -4.49
C ASP A 145 15.70 -9.57 -4.13
N GLU A 146 15.71 -8.56 -5.00
CA GLU A 146 16.21 -7.20 -4.71
C GLU A 146 17.69 -7.19 -4.25
N MET A 147 18.50 -8.06 -4.86
CA MET A 147 19.91 -8.26 -4.53
C MET A 147 20.84 -7.31 -5.30
N VAL A 148 20.39 -6.79 -6.44
CA VAL A 148 21.21 -6.04 -7.40
C VAL A 148 20.65 -4.63 -7.58
N ASP A 149 21.38 -3.65 -7.08
CA ASP A 149 21.11 -2.24 -7.37
C ASP A 149 21.50 -1.91 -8.83
N VAL A 150 20.52 -1.44 -9.59
CA VAL A 150 20.65 -1.04 -10.99
C VAL A 150 20.63 0.48 -11.18
N SER A 151 20.59 1.28 -10.11
CA SER A 151 20.52 2.74 -10.17
C SER A 151 21.64 3.40 -11.00
N GLY A 152 22.85 2.83 -10.96
CA GLY A 152 24.00 3.33 -11.71
C GLY A 152 24.09 2.86 -13.17
N ARG A 153 23.15 2.02 -13.63
CA ARG A 153 23.22 1.43 -14.97
C ARG A 153 22.59 2.35 -16.03
N PRO A 154 23.30 2.72 -17.11
CA PRO A 154 22.78 3.64 -18.12
C PRO A 154 21.44 3.22 -18.73
N GLU A 155 21.22 1.91 -18.92
CA GLU A 155 19.97 1.37 -19.47
C GLU A 155 18.76 1.53 -18.53
N HIS A 156 18.98 1.76 -17.23
CA HIS A 156 17.93 2.01 -16.23
C HIS A 156 17.74 3.49 -15.90
N ALA A 157 18.49 4.42 -16.52
CA ALA A 157 18.45 5.84 -16.18
C ALA A 157 17.05 6.46 -16.34
N SER A 158 16.31 6.05 -17.37
CA SER A 158 14.93 6.50 -17.60
C SER A 158 13.98 6.00 -16.51
N ALA A 159 14.10 4.72 -16.13
CA ALA A 159 13.30 4.13 -15.06
C ALA A 159 13.59 4.80 -13.71
N LEU A 160 14.86 5.03 -13.38
CA LEU A 160 15.27 5.77 -12.18
C LEU A 160 14.64 7.16 -12.13
N ALA A 161 14.72 7.92 -13.22
CA ALA A 161 14.13 9.24 -13.31
C ALA A 161 12.60 9.21 -13.15
N ALA A 162 11.93 8.22 -13.74
CA ALA A 162 10.48 8.05 -13.63
C ALA A 162 10.06 7.73 -12.18
N GLN A 163 10.76 6.81 -11.50
CA GLN A 163 10.46 6.47 -10.11
C GLN A 163 10.74 7.64 -9.15
N ARG A 164 11.82 8.39 -9.38
CA ARG A 164 12.11 9.63 -8.65
C ARG A 164 10.99 10.65 -8.82
N HIS A 165 10.53 10.87 -10.06
CA HIS A 165 9.41 11.78 -10.34
C HIS A 165 8.14 11.30 -9.62
N ALA A 166 7.83 10.00 -9.70
CA ALA A 166 6.67 9.43 -9.03
C ALA A 166 6.73 9.65 -7.50
N LEU A 167 7.89 9.43 -6.86
CA LEU A 167 8.06 9.72 -5.44
C LEU A 167 7.78 11.19 -5.12
N LEU A 168 8.36 12.12 -5.89
CA LEU A 168 8.13 13.56 -5.68
C LEU A 168 6.64 13.91 -5.82
N GLY A 169 5.96 13.36 -6.83
CA GLY A 169 4.51 13.52 -6.99
C GLY A 169 3.72 13.01 -5.78
N ARG A 170 4.09 11.85 -5.23
CA ARG A 170 3.48 11.29 -4.01
C ARG A 170 3.71 12.19 -2.79
N LEU A 171 4.90 12.77 -2.64
CA LEU A 171 5.22 13.68 -1.54
C LEU A 171 4.44 15.00 -1.63
N ILE A 172 4.40 15.62 -2.81
CA ILE A 172 3.63 16.86 -3.03
C ILE A 172 2.13 16.62 -2.78
N ALA A 173 1.58 15.50 -3.24
CA ALA A 173 0.16 15.16 -3.02
C ALA A 173 -0.20 15.02 -1.52
N ARG A 174 0.78 14.72 -0.66
CA ARG A 174 0.59 14.63 0.80
C ARG A 174 0.56 15.98 1.48
N GLU A 175 1.19 17.00 0.91
CA GLU A 175 1.26 18.35 1.45
C GLU A 175 -0.09 19.11 1.41
N ARG A 176 -1.18 18.45 0.97
CA ARG A 176 -2.52 19.04 0.95
C ARG A 176 -2.79 19.74 2.29
N PRO A 177 -2.88 21.08 2.31
CA PRO A 177 -3.13 21.79 3.54
C PRO A 177 -4.47 21.29 4.09
N ARG A 178 -4.55 21.10 5.41
CA ARG A 178 -5.86 21.00 6.07
C ARG A 178 -6.67 22.18 5.54
N PRO A 179 -7.86 21.97 4.95
CA PRO A 179 -8.65 23.08 4.45
C PRO A 179 -8.75 24.12 5.56
N ARG A 180 -8.44 25.39 5.25
CA ARG A 180 -8.53 26.47 6.23
C ARG A 180 -9.96 26.41 6.76
N THR A 181 -10.13 26.15 8.05
CA THR A 181 -11.45 26.06 8.71
C THR A 181 -12.15 27.43 8.81
N TRP A 182 -11.60 28.46 8.16
CA TRP A 182 -12.10 29.82 8.16
C TRP A 182 -12.39 30.21 6.71
N THR A 183 -13.67 30.36 6.41
CA THR A 183 -14.18 31.15 5.29
C THR A 183 -13.88 32.62 5.60
N TYR A 184 -13.08 33.27 4.76
CA TYR A 184 -13.06 34.73 4.69
C TYR A 184 -14.33 35.22 3.98
#